data_AF-S4P248-F1
#
_entry.id   AF-S4P248-F1
#
_cell.length_a   1.000
_cell.length_b   1.000
_cell.length_c   1.000
_cell.angle_alpha   90.00
_cell.angle_beta   90.00
_cell.angle_gamma   90.00
#
_symmetry.space_group_name_H-M   'P 1'
#
loop_
_entity.id
_entity.type
_entity.pdbx_description
1 polymer ?
#
loop_
_entity_poly.entity_id
_entity_poly.type
_entity_poly.pdbx_seq_one_letter_code
_entity_poly.pdbx_strand_id
1 'polypeptide(L)'
;MTPEAREQAYKDLAWRNGPLHLSSPCIYSEVMEGLELKPGLSFLNIGSGTGYFSTLAGLILGSAGINHGVEVHPAVTEYAVKKIRLFFE
;
A
#
# COMPACT_ATOMS: atom_id res chain seq x y z
N MET A 1 5.27 -8.60 -14.44
CA MET A 1 3.99 -8.07 -14.94
C MET A 1 3.96 -8.30 -16.43
N THR A 2 2.82 -8.74 -16.97
CA THR A 2 2.61 -8.76 -18.42
C THR A 2 2.59 -7.32 -18.95
N PRO A 3 2.83 -7.09 -20.25
CA PRO A 3 2.74 -5.76 -20.86
C PRO A 3 1.39 -5.06 -20.59
N GLU A 4 0.29 -5.80 -20.67
CA GLU A 4 -1.07 -5.28 -20.46
C GLU A 4 -1.29 -4.83 -19.01
N ALA A 5 -0.72 -5.57 -18.04
CA ALA A 5 -0.78 -5.19 -16.64
C ALA A 5 0.02 -3.92 -16.33
N ARG A 6 1.06 -3.59 -17.12
CA ARG A 6 1.81 -2.33 -16.97
C ARG A 6 1.00 -1.13 -17.45
N GLU A 7 0.28 -1.27 -18.56
CA GLU A 7 -0.57 -0.19 -19.09
C GLU A 7 -1.74 0.13 -18.16
N GLN A 8 -2.19 -0.83 -17.38
CA GLN A 8 -3.27 -0.66 -16.41
C GLN A 8 -2.80 -0.15 -15.05
N ALA A 9 -1.50 -0.18 -14.76
CA ALA A 9 -0.96 0.06 -13.41
C ALA A 9 -1.26 1.45 -12.84
N TYR A 10 -1.46 2.45 -13.71
CA TYR A 10 -1.73 3.84 -13.32
C TYR A 10 -3.15 4.31 -13.70
N LYS A 11 -3.99 3.38 -14.19
CA LYS A 11 -5.39 3.70 -14.42
C LYS A 11 -6.12 3.71 -13.08
N ASP A 12 -7.17 4.52 -12.99
CA ASP A 12 -7.98 4.59 -11.78
C ASP A 12 -8.93 3.38 -11.67
N LEU A 13 -8.34 2.19 -11.47
CA LEU A 13 -9.02 0.91 -11.47
C LEU A 13 -8.47 0.05 -10.34
N ALA A 14 -9.37 -0.70 -9.68
CA ALA A 14 -8.94 -1.74 -8.77
C ALA A 14 -8.27 -2.88 -9.55
N TRP A 15 -7.28 -3.52 -8.92
CA TRP A 15 -6.57 -4.65 -9.50
C TRP A 15 -6.60 -5.84 -8.54
N ARG A 16 -6.78 -7.03 -9.09
CA ARG A 16 -6.80 -8.28 -8.31
C ARG A 16 -6.10 -9.40 -9.05
N ASN A 17 -5.30 -10.17 -8.31
CA ASN A 17 -4.72 -11.43 -8.78
C ASN A 17 -4.63 -12.43 -7.62
N GLY A 18 -5.54 -13.40 -7.61
CA GLY A 18 -5.71 -14.31 -6.48
C GLY A 18 -6.01 -13.54 -5.17
N PRO A 19 -5.22 -13.75 -4.10
CA PRO A 19 -5.39 -13.06 -2.83
C PRO A 19 -4.84 -11.62 -2.83
N LEU A 20 -4.06 -11.23 -3.86
CA LEU A 20 -3.55 -9.87 -3.98
C LEU A 20 -4.63 -8.94 -4.52
N HIS A 21 -4.85 -7.83 -3.81
CA HIS A 21 -5.82 -6.80 -4.19
C HIS A 21 -5.20 -5.41 -3.99
N LEU A 22 -5.48 -4.53 -4.94
CA LEU A 22 -5.23 -3.10 -4.87
C LEU A 22 -6.55 -2.40 -5.13
N SER A 23 -6.97 -1.54 -4.20
CA SER A 23 -8.02 -0.56 -4.46
C SER A 23 -7.58 0.38 -5.58
N SER A 24 -8.55 1.06 -6.21
CA SER A 24 -8.24 2.10 -7.19
C SER A 24 -7.45 3.25 -6.53
N PRO A 25 -6.54 3.90 -7.27
CA PRO A 25 -5.78 5.06 -6.82
C PRO A 25 -6.62 6.13 -6.10
N CYS A 26 -7.80 6.49 -6.63
CA CYS A 26 -8.66 7.51 -6.03
C CYS A 26 -9.07 7.20 -4.58
N ILE A 27 -9.33 5.93 -4.25
CA ILE A 27 -9.70 5.52 -2.89
C ILE A 27 -8.56 5.77 -1.91
N TYR A 28 -7.31 5.53 -2.32
CA TYR A 28 -6.17 5.83 -1.45
C TYR A 28 -6.03 7.33 -1.24
N SER A 29 -6.25 8.16 -2.26
CA SER A 29 -6.24 9.62 -2.12
C SER A 29 -7.29 10.10 -1.13
N GLU A 30 -8.54 9.68 -1.29
CA GLU A 30 -9.64 10.06 -0.38
C GLU A 30 -9.34 9.66 1.07
N VAL A 31 -8.83 8.44 1.29
CA VAL A 31 -8.50 7.96 2.63
C VAL A 31 -7.30 8.72 3.22
N MET A 32 -6.24 8.99 2.45
CA MET A 32 -5.10 9.78 2.95
C MET A 32 -5.51 11.21 3.33
N GLU A 33 -6.35 11.84 2.52
CA GLU A 33 -6.89 13.17 2.82
C GLU A 33 -7.74 13.15 4.09
N GLY A 34 -8.66 12.19 4.20
CA GLY A 34 -9.53 12.06 5.38
C GLY A 34 -8.80 11.68 6.66
N LEU A 35 -7.67 10.98 6.57
CA LEU A 35 -6.81 10.64 7.72
C LEU A 35 -5.89 11.79 8.15
N GLU A 36 -5.79 12.86 7.34
CA GLU A 36 -4.88 13.99 7.55
C GLU A 36 -3.45 13.56 7.92
N LEU A 37 -2.88 12.59 7.18
CA LEU A 37 -1.55 12.07 7.47
C LEU A 37 -0.50 13.19 7.46
N LYS A 38 0.34 13.22 8.50
CA LYS A 38 1.39 14.24 8.72
C LYS A 38 2.68 13.57 9.18
N PRO A 39 3.84 14.18 8.92
CA PRO A 39 5.12 13.66 9.41
C PRO A 39 5.12 13.41 10.91
N GLY A 40 5.72 12.29 11.34
CA GLY A 40 5.87 11.92 12.75
C GLY A 40 4.66 11.26 13.40
N LEU A 41 3.52 11.12 12.70
CA LEU A 41 2.37 10.40 13.26
C LEU A 41 2.59 8.88 13.28
N SER A 42 1.74 8.20 14.06
CA SER A 42 1.62 6.74 14.07
C SER A 42 0.39 6.30 13.29
N PHE A 43 0.55 5.31 12.41
CA PHE A 43 -0.49 4.81 11.52
C PHE A 43 -0.62 3.29 11.63
N LEU A 44 -1.86 2.80 11.68
CA LEU A 44 -2.21 1.39 11.68
C LEU A 44 -3.15 1.09 10.51
N ASN A 45 -2.72 0.20 9.62
CA ASN A 45 -3.48 -0.26 8.46
C ASN A 45 -3.98 -1.70 8.66
N ILE A 46 -5.29 -1.88 8.85
CA ILE A 46 -5.93 -3.19 9.02
C ILE A 46 -6.40 -3.69 7.65
N GLY A 47 -5.96 -4.89 7.25
CA GLY A 47 -6.11 -5.36 5.87
C GLY A 47 -5.07 -4.73 4.97
N SER A 48 -3.81 -4.71 5.40
CA SER A 48 -2.73 -3.99 4.70
C SER A 48 -2.43 -4.53 3.30
N GLY A 49 -2.90 -5.73 2.97
CA GLY A 49 -2.89 -6.27 1.62
C GLY A 49 -1.49 -6.29 1.02
N THR A 50 -1.37 -5.82 -0.22
CA THR A 50 -0.10 -5.79 -0.95
C THR A 50 0.98 -4.89 -0.34
N GLY A 51 0.66 -4.10 0.69
CA GLY A 51 1.54 -3.11 1.31
C GLY A 51 1.60 -1.77 0.57
N TYR A 52 0.89 -1.61 -0.54
CA TYR A 52 0.93 -0.36 -1.34
C TYR A 52 0.46 0.86 -0.55
N PHE A 53 -0.71 0.77 0.10
CA PHE A 53 -1.24 1.88 0.90
C PHE A 53 -0.35 2.21 2.10
N SER A 54 0.12 1.17 2.82
CA SER A 54 1.10 1.36 3.89
C SER A 54 2.37 2.04 3.37
N THR A 55 2.84 1.72 2.17
CA THR A 55 4.01 2.40 1.59
C THR A 55 3.74 3.90 1.35
N LEU A 56 2.59 4.25 0.77
CA LEU A 56 2.20 5.65 0.58
C LEU A 56 2.12 6.41 1.92
N ALA A 57 1.46 5.82 2.93
CA ALA A 57 1.39 6.40 4.26
C ALA A 57 2.80 6.61 4.84
N GLY A 58 3.70 5.61 4.72
CA GLY A 58 5.08 5.70 5.20
C GLY A 58 5.87 6.86 4.59
N LEU A 59 5.67 7.16 3.31
CA LEU A 59 6.30 8.30 2.64
C LEU A 59 5.84 9.65 3.21
N ILE A 60 4.56 9.77 3.58
CA ILE A 60 4.01 11.01 4.17
C ILE A 60 4.45 11.17 5.63
N LEU A 61 4.43 10.07 6.39
CA LEU A 61 4.81 10.03 7.81
C LEU A 61 6.30 10.32 8.03
N GLY A 62 7.15 10.02 7.03
CA GLY A 62 8.58 10.27 7.07
C GLY A 62 9.33 9.41 8.10
N SER A 63 10.62 9.70 8.29
CA SER A 63 11.52 8.90 9.14
C SER A 63 11.18 8.95 10.64
N ALA A 64 10.47 9.97 11.09
CA ALA A 64 10.01 10.10 12.48
C ALA A 64 8.67 9.39 12.74
N GLY A 65 8.00 8.91 11.70
CA GLY A 65 6.68 8.29 11.80
C GLY A 65 6.72 6.78 12.08
N ILE A 66 5.61 6.25 12.57
CA ILE A 66 5.41 4.82 12.82
C ILE A 66 4.31 4.31 11.89
N ASN A 67 4.55 3.16 11.25
CA ASN A 67 3.63 2.60 10.27
C ASN A 67 3.53 1.08 10.44
N HIS A 68 2.36 0.61 10.87
CA HIS A 68 2.06 -0.80 11.08
C HIS A 68 0.98 -1.27 10.12
N GLY A 69 1.15 -2.48 9.58
CA GLY A 69 0.17 -3.17 8.76
C GLY A 69 -0.21 -4.51 9.37
N VAL A 70 -1.50 -4.85 9.36
CA VAL A 70 -2.01 -6.16 9.75
C VAL A 70 -2.67 -6.80 8.55
N GLU A 71 -2.24 -8.01 8.21
CA GLU A 71 -2.77 -8.80 7.09
C GLU A 71 -3.00 -10.24 7.56
N VAL A 72 -4.16 -10.79 7.19
CA VAL A 72 -4.60 -12.11 7.64
C VAL A 72 -3.98 -13.23 6.79
N HIS A 73 -3.69 -12.97 5.52
CA HIS A 73 -3.14 -13.95 4.59
C HIS A 73 -1.60 -13.95 4.62
N PRO A 74 -0.93 -15.02 5.12
CA PRO A 74 0.53 -15.04 5.25
C PRO A 74 1.27 -14.79 3.94
N ALA A 75 0.79 -15.39 2.83
CA ALA A 75 1.38 -15.19 1.50
C ALA A 75 1.28 -13.73 1.01
N VAL A 76 0.24 -13.00 1.43
CA VAL A 76 0.05 -11.58 1.10
C VAL A 76 1.00 -10.72 1.95
N THR A 77 1.16 -11.06 3.23
CA THR A 77 2.15 -10.43 4.12
C THR A 77 3.57 -10.60 3.58
N GLU A 78 3.96 -11.82 3.19
CA GLU A 78 5.26 -12.11 2.59
C GLU A 78 5.48 -11.31 1.31
N TYR A 79 4.45 -11.22 0.45
CA TYR A 79 4.49 -10.39 -0.74
C TYR A 79 4.73 -8.92 -0.41
N ALA A 80 3.98 -8.35 0.55
CA ALA A 80 4.12 -6.96 0.97
C ALA A 80 5.53 -6.67 1.51
N VAL A 81 6.05 -7.53 2.39
CA VAL A 81 7.40 -7.40 2.96
C VAL A 81 8.47 -7.49 1.86
N LYS A 82 8.32 -8.39 0.89
CA LYS A 82 9.22 -8.48 -0.25
C LYS A 82 9.19 -7.21 -1.10
N LYS A 83 8.00 -6.64 -1.36
CA LYS A 83 7.86 -5.43 -2.17
C LYS A 83 8.48 -4.20 -1.54
N ILE A 84 8.29 -3.99 -0.23
CA ILE A 84 8.90 -2.85 0.44
C ILE A 84 10.42 -2.97 0.53
N ARG A 85 10.97 -4.17 0.72
CA ARG A 85 12.43 -4.39 0.67
C ARG A 85 13.00 -4.02 -0.70
N LEU A 86 12.37 -4.48 -1.77
CA LEU A 86 12.76 -4.12 -3.15
C LEU A 86 12.63 -2.63 -3.46
N PHE A 87 11.81 -1.88 -2.72
CA PHE A 87 11.71 -0.42 -2.87
C PHE A 87 12.84 0.33 -2.18
N PHE A 88 13.45 -0.26 -1.14
CA PHE A 88 14.62 0.30 -0.45
C PHE A 88 15.96 -0.08 -1.09
N GLU A 89 15.96 -1.05 -2.01
CA GLU A 89 17.11 -1.44 -2.85
C GLU A 89 17.22 -0.52 -4.07
#